data_AF-A0A8C7F810-F1
#
_entry.id   AF-A0A8C7F810-F1
#
_cell.length_a   1.000
_cell.length_b   1.000
_cell.length_c   1.000
_cell.angle_alpha   90.00
_cell.angle_beta   90.00
_cell.angle_gamma   90.00
#
_symmetry.space_group_name_H-M   'P 1'
#
loop_
_entity.id
_entity.type
_entity.pdbx_description
1 polymer ?
#
loop_
_entity_poly.entity_id
_entity_poly.type
_entity_poly.pdbx_seq_one_letter_code
_entity_poly.pdbx_strand_id
1 'polypeptide(L)'
;MTAQTCPRQHQRTTMEIASLEPSLYTVKAVFILDNDGNRLLSKYYDTELYPSMKEQKNFEKNVFNKTHKADNEIAFVEGMTIVYKCSIDLFFYVVGSAQENELMLMAVLNCLFESLGQILRKNVERRCLLDNMDGVFLVVDEIIDGGVILESDPQQVIQKVNYRVRQLHSLTVSTVWINTWILIWGQYLKTQMTIGNGDFYFQTNRCWDCVSWIVVESDNLYV
;
A
#
# COMPACT_ATOMS: atom_id res chain seq x y z
N MET A 1 -10.61 64.70 -44.11
CA MET A 1 -11.03 63.71 -43.09
C MET A 1 -10.81 62.32 -43.67
N THR A 2 -9.65 61.73 -43.42
CA THR A 2 -9.31 60.36 -43.80
C THR A 2 -8.66 59.74 -42.57
N ALA A 3 -9.41 58.88 -41.88
CA ALA A 3 -8.97 58.26 -40.64
C ALA A 3 -7.99 57.12 -40.95
N GLN A 4 -6.77 57.23 -40.43
CA GLN A 4 -5.82 56.13 -40.30
C GLN A 4 -6.37 55.12 -39.29
N THR A 5 -6.64 53.89 -39.76
CA THR A 5 -6.93 52.75 -38.89
C THR A 5 -5.61 52.11 -38.42
N CYS A 6 -5.44 52.10 -37.10
CA CYS A 6 -4.33 51.50 -36.39
C CYS A 6 -4.54 49.97 -36.30
N PRO A 7 -3.58 49.10 -36.63
CA PRO A 7 -3.75 47.67 -36.42
C PRO A 7 -3.56 47.36 -34.93
N ARG A 8 -4.66 47.13 -34.21
CA ARG A 8 -4.63 46.55 -32.86
C ARG A 8 -4.06 45.14 -32.97
N GLN A 9 -2.83 44.97 -32.50
CA GLN A 9 -2.27 43.67 -32.13
C GLN A 9 -3.13 43.10 -31.00
N HIS A 10 -4.13 42.30 -31.36
CA HIS A 10 -4.74 41.38 -30.41
C HIS A 10 -3.75 40.22 -30.28
N GLN A 11 -2.83 40.34 -29.32
CA GLN A 11 -2.09 39.20 -28.81
C GLN A 11 -3.13 38.16 -28.40
N ARG A 12 -3.29 37.16 -29.26
CA ARG A 12 -4.01 35.95 -28.94
C ARG A 12 -3.12 35.25 -27.91
N THR A 13 -3.36 35.51 -26.64
CA THR A 13 -2.80 34.71 -25.54
C THR A 13 -3.39 33.32 -25.74
N THR A 14 -2.68 32.49 -26.50
CA THR A 14 -2.84 31.05 -26.45
C THR A 14 -2.54 30.67 -25.01
N MET A 15 -3.58 30.65 -24.18
CA MET A 15 -3.57 29.83 -22.98
C MET A 15 -3.25 28.43 -23.48
N GLU A 16 -2.07 27.94 -23.14
CA GLU A 16 -1.68 26.55 -23.32
C GLU A 16 -2.67 25.71 -22.50
N ILE A 17 -3.76 25.30 -23.15
CA ILE A 17 -4.55 24.14 -22.76
C ILE A 17 -3.71 22.92 -23.15
N ALA A 18 -2.58 22.76 -22.48
CA ALA A 18 -1.76 21.57 -22.56
C ALA A 18 -1.84 20.92 -21.18
N SER A 19 -2.45 19.74 -21.12
CA SER A 19 -2.55 18.80 -19.97
C SER A 19 -3.75 18.88 -18.99
N LEU A 20 -4.97 19.17 -19.45
CA LEU A 20 -6.20 18.79 -18.71
C LEU A 20 -6.74 17.41 -19.15
N GLU A 21 -5.84 16.48 -19.44
CA GLU A 21 -6.24 15.07 -19.49
C GLU A 21 -6.43 14.63 -18.03
N PRO A 22 -7.61 14.15 -17.60
CA PRO A 22 -7.78 13.62 -16.27
C PRO A 22 -6.79 12.46 -16.09
N SER A 23 -5.78 12.67 -15.25
CA SER A 23 -4.82 11.61 -14.95
C SER A 23 -5.53 10.53 -14.14
N LEU A 24 -5.43 9.28 -14.61
CA LEU A 24 -5.93 8.11 -13.87
C LEU A 24 -5.32 8.00 -12.45
N TYR A 25 -4.14 8.61 -12.27
CA TYR A 25 -3.37 8.66 -11.03
C TYR A 25 -3.83 9.78 -10.10
N THR A 26 -5.04 9.63 -9.57
CA THR A 26 -5.67 10.58 -8.67
C THR A 26 -4.96 10.71 -7.32
N VAL A 27 -4.54 9.58 -6.74
CA VAL A 27 -3.97 9.55 -5.39
C VAL A 27 -2.45 9.52 -5.46
N LYS A 28 -1.83 10.51 -4.84
CA LYS A 28 -0.38 10.68 -4.80
C LYS A 28 0.23 10.03 -3.56
N ALA A 29 -0.46 10.11 -2.43
CA ALA A 29 -0.03 9.45 -1.20
C ALA A 29 -1.22 9.17 -0.25
N VAL A 30 -1.05 8.14 0.59
CA VAL A 30 -1.91 7.86 1.73
C VAL A 30 -1.03 7.59 2.94
N PHE A 31 -1.32 8.22 4.06
CA PHE A 31 -0.60 7.97 5.30
C PHE A 31 -1.49 8.14 6.52
N ILE A 32 -1.12 7.42 7.57
CA ILE A 32 -1.79 7.42 8.86
C ILE A 32 -0.76 7.85 9.89
N LEU A 33 -1.08 8.93 10.61
CA LEU A 33 -0.28 9.45 11.69
C LEU A 33 -0.98 9.22 13.02
N ASP A 34 -0.19 9.12 14.06
CA ASP A 34 -0.64 9.14 15.45
C ASP A 34 -0.85 10.58 15.95
N ASN A 35 -1.39 10.74 17.15
CA ASN A 35 -1.64 12.03 17.79
C ASN A 35 -0.39 12.89 18.03
N ASP A 36 0.79 12.28 18.03
CA ASP A 36 2.07 13.00 18.13
C ASP A 36 2.68 13.34 16.75
N GLY A 37 1.98 13.02 15.65
CA GLY A 37 2.51 13.18 14.29
C GLY A 37 3.51 12.09 13.89
N ASN A 38 3.58 10.99 14.66
CA ASN A 38 4.41 9.84 14.33
C ASN A 38 3.75 9.00 13.23
N ARG A 39 4.53 8.64 12.21
CA ARG A 39 4.06 7.79 11.11
C ARG A 39 3.76 6.37 11.58
N LEU A 40 2.53 5.90 11.35
CA LEU A 40 2.12 4.51 11.54
C LEU A 40 2.11 3.76 10.20
N LEU A 41 1.55 4.38 9.16
CA LEU A 41 1.51 3.86 7.80
C LEU A 41 1.79 4.98 6.81
N SER A 42 2.51 4.68 5.73
CA SER A 42 2.69 5.60 4.60
C SER A 42 2.88 4.83 3.30
N LYS A 43 2.11 5.19 2.28
CA LYS A 43 2.31 4.76 0.89
C LYS A 43 2.33 5.99 -0.01
N TYR A 44 3.39 6.14 -0.78
CA TYR A 44 3.56 7.19 -1.78
C TYR A 44 3.57 6.50 -3.14
N TYR A 45 2.69 6.93 -4.05
CA TYR A 45 2.53 6.33 -5.37
C TYR A 45 3.31 7.09 -6.44
N ASP A 46 3.67 8.34 -6.15
CA ASP A 46 4.49 9.18 -7.03
C ASP A 46 5.94 9.18 -6.54
N THR A 47 6.81 8.44 -7.25
CA THR A 47 8.23 8.30 -6.88
C THR A 47 9.04 9.56 -7.22
N GLU A 48 8.54 10.41 -8.13
CA GLU A 48 9.24 11.62 -8.57
C GLU A 48 9.08 12.76 -7.55
N LEU A 49 7.93 12.85 -6.88
CA LEU A 49 7.64 13.93 -5.93
C LEU A 49 8.40 13.80 -4.60
N TYR A 50 8.49 12.57 -4.05
CA TYR A 50 9.09 12.34 -2.72
C TYR A 50 10.00 11.10 -2.72
N PRO A 51 11.15 11.15 -3.42
CA PRO A 51 12.06 10.01 -3.56
C PRO A 51 12.74 9.61 -2.25
N SER A 52 12.96 10.56 -1.33
CA SER A 52 13.63 10.30 -0.06
C SER A 52 12.66 10.15 1.11
N MET A 53 12.95 9.17 1.99
CA MET A 53 12.27 9.03 3.28
C MET A 53 12.35 10.30 4.15
N LYS A 54 13.41 11.11 3.98
CA LYS A 54 13.55 12.39 4.69
C LYS A 54 12.53 13.42 4.21
N GLU A 55 12.30 13.49 2.91
CA GLU A 55 11.36 14.42 2.29
C GLU A 55 9.92 14.05 2.65
N GLN A 56 9.58 12.76 2.57
CA GLN A 56 8.27 12.26 3.01
C GLN A 56 7.98 12.62 4.47
N LYS A 57 8.95 12.42 5.39
CA LYS A 57 8.78 12.78 6.80
C LYS A 57 8.65 14.29 7.03
N ASN A 58 9.32 15.11 6.22
CA ASN A 58 9.17 16.55 6.30
C ASN A 58 7.78 16.99 5.81
N PHE A 59 7.30 16.40 4.71
CA PHE A 59 5.97 16.64 4.19
C PHE A 59 4.89 16.25 5.21
N GLU A 60 4.96 15.05 5.79
CA GLU A 60 4.03 14.59 6.83
C GLU A 60 3.98 15.53 8.04
N LYS A 61 5.15 16.00 8.50
CA LYS A 61 5.22 16.99 9.58
C LYS A 61 4.56 18.31 9.20
N ASN A 62 4.78 18.79 7.97
CA ASN A 62 4.17 20.02 7.48
C ASN A 62 2.65 19.91 7.41
N VAL A 63 2.14 18.77 6.94
CA VAL A 63 0.70 18.47 6.90
C VAL A 63 0.14 18.41 8.31
N PHE A 64 0.74 17.60 9.19
CA PHE A 64 0.29 17.42 10.56
C PHE A 64 0.21 18.74 11.34
N ASN A 65 1.25 19.59 11.23
CA ASN A 65 1.29 20.90 11.89
C ASN A 65 0.15 21.82 11.46
N LYS A 66 -0.32 21.70 10.21
CA LYS A 66 -1.44 22.49 9.67
C LYS A 66 -2.80 21.91 10.04
N THR A 67 -2.93 20.60 10.11
CA THR A 67 -4.23 19.92 10.27
C THR A 67 -4.58 19.56 11.71
N HIS A 68 -3.61 19.27 12.57
CA HIS A 68 -3.87 18.76 13.94
C HIS A 68 -4.75 19.69 14.78
N LYS A 69 -4.68 21.00 14.55
CA LYS A 69 -5.45 22.02 15.30
C LYS A 69 -6.70 22.51 14.56
N ALA A 70 -6.92 22.05 13.33
CA ALA A 70 -7.97 22.54 12.46
C ALA A 70 -9.07 21.48 12.32
N ASP A 71 -10.32 21.88 12.54
CA ASP A 71 -11.51 21.03 12.42
C ASP A 71 -12.03 20.95 10.97
N ASN A 72 -11.15 21.20 10.00
CA ASN A 72 -11.47 21.07 8.58
C ASN A 72 -11.30 19.62 8.14
N GLU A 73 -11.94 19.22 7.05
CA GLU A 73 -11.73 17.90 6.43
C GLU A 73 -10.78 17.99 5.22
N ILE A 74 -10.50 19.22 4.75
CA ILE A 74 -9.71 19.51 3.55
C ILE A 74 -8.66 20.56 3.88
N ALA A 75 -7.44 20.35 3.40
CA ALA A 75 -6.33 21.28 3.51
C ALA A 75 -5.57 21.37 2.18
N PHE A 76 -5.00 22.54 1.91
CA PHE A 76 -4.13 22.75 0.75
C PHE A 76 -2.70 23.01 1.21
N VAL A 77 -1.77 22.13 0.83
CA VAL A 77 -0.38 22.15 1.31
C VAL A 77 0.57 21.84 0.16
N GLU A 78 1.58 22.69 -0.06
CA GLU A 78 2.62 22.48 -1.08
C GLU A 78 2.10 22.25 -2.51
N GLY A 79 0.96 22.85 -2.86
CA GLY A 79 0.35 22.64 -4.18
C GLY A 79 -0.37 21.29 -4.31
N MET A 80 -0.71 20.66 -3.19
CA MET A 80 -1.43 19.40 -3.12
C MET A 80 -2.73 19.58 -2.34
N THR A 81 -3.75 18.87 -2.80
CA THR A 81 -5.04 18.79 -2.13
C THR A 81 -4.99 17.63 -1.16
N ILE A 82 -5.22 17.91 0.11
CA ILE A 82 -5.14 16.93 1.18
C ILE A 82 -6.50 16.84 1.84
N VAL A 83 -6.98 15.62 1.95
CA VAL A 83 -8.23 15.29 2.61
C VAL A 83 -7.90 14.44 3.82
N TYR A 84 -8.45 14.81 4.98
CA TYR A 84 -8.08 14.19 6.23
C TYR A 84 -9.25 14.01 7.19
N LYS A 85 -9.10 13.02 8.08
CA LYS A 85 -10.07 12.70 9.12
C LYS A 85 -9.33 12.25 10.36
N CYS A 86 -9.73 12.75 11.52
CA CYS A 86 -9.21 12.31 12.80
C CYS A 86 -10.19 11.37 13.50
N SER A 87 -9.65 10.42 14.28
CA SER A 87 -10.43 9.55 15.14
C SER A 87 -9.63 9.23 16.38
N ILE A 88 -10.10 9.70 17.54
CA ILE A 88 -9.47 9.52 18.86
C ILE A 88 -8.00 9.99 18.86
N ASP A 89 -7.07 9.10 18.56
CA ASP A 89 -5.61 9.31 18.56
C ASP A 89 -4.96 9.06 17.17
N LEU A 90 -5.78 8.90 16.13
CA LEU A 90 -5.34 8.62 14.75
C LEU A 90 -5.75 9.74 13.80
N PHE A 91 -4.87 10.02 12.84
CA PHE A 91 -5.10 10.95 11.75
C PHE A 91 -4.88 10.24 10.42
N PHE A 92 -5.93 10.19 9.60
CA PHE A 92 -5.94 9.59 8.28
C PHE A 92 -5.81 10.68 7.23
N TYR A 93 -4.90 10.48 6.27
CA TYR A 93 -4.65 11.45 5.21
C TYR A 93 -4.65 10.77 3.83
N VAL A 94 -5.33 11.40 2.88
CA VAL A 94 -5.29 11.08 1.46
C VAL A 94 -4.85 12.34 0.71
N VAL A 95 -3.85 12.20 -0.15
CA VAL A 95 -3.24 13.31 -0.88
C VAL A 95 -3.46 13.12 -2.37
N GLY A 96 -3.99 14.15 -3.03
CA GLY A 96 -4.10 14.25 -4.49
C GLY A 96 -3.39 15.49 -5.02
N SER A 97 -3.34 15.61 -6.35
CA SER A 97 -2.84 16.81 -7.01
C SER A 97 -3.76 18.02 -6.75
N ALA A 98 -3.26 19.25 -6.93
CA ALA A 98 -4.04 20.48 -6.77
C ALA A 98 -5.32 20.56 -7.64
N GLN A 99 -5.36 19.82 -8.74
CA GLN A 99 -6.47 19.84 -9.70
C GLN A 99 -7.47 18.69 -9.49
N GLU A 100 -7.17 17.77 -8.57
CA GLU A 100 -8.04 16.61 -8.32
C GLU A 100 -9.29 17.01 -7.57
N ASN A 101 -10.38 16.27 -7.83
CA ASN A 101 -11.65 16.47 -7.17
C ASN A 101 -11.57 16.02 -5.70
N GLU A 102 -11.82 16.93 -4.76
CA GLU A 102 -11.77 16.64 -3.32
C GLU A 102 -12.80 15.59 -2.91
N LEU A 103 -13.96 15.54 -3.59
CA LEU A 103 -15.02 14.56 -3.30
C LEU A 103 -14.57 13.14 -3.60
N MET A 104 -13.75 12.96 -4.64
CA MET A 104 -13.19 11.65 -4.98
C MET A 104 -12.16 11.21 -3.94
N LEU A 105 -11.30 12.11 -3.47
CA LEU A 105 -10.36 11.84 -2.38
C LEU A 105 -11.09 11.57 -1.05
N MET A 106 -12.18 12.30 -0.77
CA MET A 106 -13.06 12.05 0.38
C MET A 106 -13.70 10.66 0.32
N ALA A 107 -14.13 10.20 -0.86
CA ALA A 107 -14.69 8.86 -1.02
C ALA A 107 -13.66 7.78 -0.65
N VAL A 108 -12.41 7.93 -1.10
CA VAL A 108 -11.29 7.04 -0.74
C VAL A 108 -11.03 7.06 0.77
N LEU A 109 -10.97 8.25 1.37
CA LEU A 109 -10.74 8.41 2.81
C LEU A 109 -11.85 7.76 3.65
N ASN A 110 -13.10 7.98 3.28
CA ASN A 110 -14.25 7.38 3.96
C ASN A 110 -14.28 5.86 3.79
N CYS A 111 -14.01 5.36 2.58
CA CYS A 111 -13.88 3.92 2.32
C CYS A 111 -12.80 3.27 3.18
N LEU A 112 -11.62 3.91 3.30
CA LEU A 112 -10.54 3.45 4.18
C LEU A 112 -11.00 3.43 5.63
N PHE A 113 -11.55 4.53 6.13
CA PHE A 113 -11.97 4.64 7.53
C PHE A 113 -13.06 3.62 7.89
N GLU A 114 -14.08 3.44 7.04
CA GLU A 114 -15.16 2.50 7.27
C GLU A 114 -14.71 1.04 7.16
N SER A 115 -13.83 0.73 6.20
CA SER A 115 -13.23 -0.62 6.07
C SER A 115 -12.42 -0.98 7.31
N LEU A 116 -11.56 -0.05 7.78
CA LEU A 116 -10.80 -0.25 9.01
C LEU A 116 -11.73 -0.35 10.23
N GLY A 117 -12.80 0.43 10.28
CA GLY A 117 -13.83 0.31 11.30
C GLY A 117 -14.46 -1.09 11.36
N GLN A 118 -14.64 -1.77 10.22
CA GLN A 118 -15.16 -3.14 10.20
C GLN A 118 -14.13 -4.16 10.69
N ILE A 119 -12.89 -4.07 10.24
CA ILE A 119 -11.80 -4.98 10.65
C ILE A 119 -11.50 -4.83 12.14
N LEU A 120 -11.47 -3.60 12.64
CA LEU A 120 -11.16 -3.26 14.03
C LEU A 120 -12.37 -3.31 14.96
N ARG A 121 -13.51 -3.88 14.51
CA ARG A 121 -14.74 -4.03 15.31
C ARG A 121 -15.24 -2.71 15.92
N LYS A 122 -15.15 -1.63 15.15
CA LYS A 122 -15.52 -0.24 15.46
C LYS A 122 -14.61 0.50 16.44
N ASN A 123 -13.48 -0.09 16.85
CA ASN A 123 -12.48 0.57 17.69
C ASN A 123 -11.30 1.03 16.81
N VAL A 124 -11.42 2.20 16.19
CA VAL A 124 -10.36 2.78 15.37
C VAL A 124 -9.47 3.66 16.25
N GLU A 125 -8.62 3.01 17.03
CA GLU A 125 -7.59 3.65 17.87
C GLU A 125 -6.21 3.08 17.56
N ARG A 126 -5.15 3.79 17.94
CA ARG A 126 -3.75 3.42 17.65
C ARG A 126 -3.43 1.99 18.03
N ARG A 127 -3.86 1.54 19.21
CA ARG A 127 -3.56 0.19 19.71
C ARG A 127 -4.18 -0.89 18.81
N CYS A 128 -5.47 -0.78 18.53
CA CYS A 128 -6.17 -1.74 17.68
C CYS A 128 -5.62 -1.77 16.25
N LEU A 129 -5.24 -0.60 15.71
CA LEU A 129 -4.63 -0.48 14.39
C LEU A 129 -3.27 -1.19 14.33
N LEU A 130 -2.41 -0.98 15.35
CA LEU A 130 -1.10 -1.64 15.45
C LEU A 130 -1.21 -3.15 15.63
N ASP A 131 -2.22 -3.63 16.37
CA ASP A 131 -2.47 -5.06 16.57
C ASP A 131 -2.90 -5.77 15.26
N ASN A 132 -3.42 -5.04 14.27
CA ASN A 132 -3.94 -5.59 13.01
C ASN A 132 -3.34 -4.92 11.75
N MET A 133 -2.05 -4.55 11.79
CA MET A 133 -1.39 -3.86 10.68
C MET A 133 -1.47 -4.59 9.34
N ASP A 134 -1.37 -5.92 9.34
CA ASP A 134 -1.47 -6.72 8.10
C ASP A 134 -2.81 -6.51 7.39
N GLY A 135 -3.91 -6.45 8.16
CA GLY A 135 -5.24 -6.15 7.64
C GLY A 135 -5.34 -4.72 7.09
N VAL A 136 -4.69 -3.76 7.76
CA VAL A 136 -4.63 -2.36 7.30
C VAL A 136 -3.94 -2.27 5.94
N PHE A 137 -2.79 -2.95 5.77
CA PHE A 137 -2.07 -2.96 4.49
C PHE A 137 -2.92 -3.54 3.36
N LEU A 138 -3.58 -4.68 3.62
CA LEU A 138 -4.46 -5.32 2.64
C LEU A 138 -5.64 -4.42 2.24
N VAL A 139 -6.26 -3.72 3.20
CA VAL A 139 -7.33 -2.76 2.88
C VAL A 139 -6.82 -1.66 1.96
N VAL A 140 -5.66 -1.08 2.26
CA VAL A 140 -5.10 -0.01 1.40
C VAL A 140 -4.80 -0.53 0.00
N ASP A 141 -4.28 -1.75 -0.14
CA ASP A 141 -3.99 -2.39 -1.45
C ASP A 141 -5.23 -2.76 -2.26
N GLU A 142 -6.39 -2.93 -1.62
CA GLU A 142 -7.66 -3.17 -2.33
C GLU A 142 -8.35 -1.87 -2.74
N ILE A 143 -8.08 -0.76 -2.05
CA ILE A 143 -8.66 0.56 -2.36
C ILE A 143 -7.84 1.26 -3.45
N ILE A 144 -6.50 1.22 -3.36
CA ILE A 144 -5.62 2.00 -4.22
C ILE A 144 -4.47 1.11 -4.71
N ASP A 145 -4.25 1.11 -6.02
CA ASP A 145 -3.10 0.47 -6.63
C ASP A 145 -2.38 1.44 -7.57
N GLY A 146 -1.08 1.64 -7.31
CA GLY A 146 -0.26 2.57 -8.08
C GLY A 146 -0.77 4.01 -8.16
N GLY A 147 -1.63 4.45 -7.23
CA GLY A 147 -2.26 5.78 -7.26
C GLY A 147 -3.60 5.85 -8.02
N VAL A 148 -4.07 4.72 -8.56
CA VAL A 148 -5.39 4.55 -9.16
C VAL A 148 -6.35 4.01 -8.11
N ILE A 149 -7.56 4.58 -8.06
CA ILE A 149 -8.62 4.12 -7.16
C ILE A 149 -9.26 2.87 -7.78
N LEU A 150 -9.15 1.74 -7.10
CA LEU A 150 -9.75 0.47 -7.52
C LEU A 150 -11.17 0.31 -6.98
N GLU A 151 -11.38 0.65 -5.71
CA GLU A 151 -12.66 0.49 -5.01
C GLU A 151 -12.91 1.64 -4.07
N SER A 152 -14.19 2.05 -3.99
CA SER A 152 -14.65 3.11 -3.09
C SER A 152 -15.78 2.66 -2.15
N ASP A 153 -16.24 1.41 -2.25
CA ASP A 153 -17.24 0.83 -1.33
C ASP A 153 -16.55 -0.05 -0.27
N PRO A 154 -16.65 0.30 1.03
CA PRO A 154 -16.01 -0.47 2.09
C PRO A 154 -16.52 -1.92 2.17
N GLN A 155 -17.78 -2.19 1.82
CA GLN A 155 -18.29 -3.57 1.85
C GLN A 155 -17.58 -4.46 0.83
N GLN A 156 -17.33 -3.96 -0.39
CA GLN A 156 -16.58 -4.69 -1.42
C GLN A 156 -15.13 -4.90 -1.01
N VAL A 157 -14.49 -3.87 -0.46
CA VAL A 157 -13.09 -3.94 0.01
C VAL A 157 -12.93 -5.06 1.04
N ILE A 158 -13.81 -5.12 2.05
CA ILE A 158 -13.76 -6.17 3.07
C ILE A 158 -14.00 -7.56 2.49
N GLN A 159 -14.88 -7.71 1.51
CA GLN A 159 -15.07 -8.99 0.84
C GLN A 159 -13.81 -9.46 0.11
N LYS A 160 -13.13 -8.55 -0.59
CA LYS A 160 -11.86 -8.83 -1.29
C LYS A 160 -10.72 -9.15 -0.32
N VAL A 161 -10.55 -8.36 0.75
CA VAL A 161 -9.56 -8.62 1.81
C VAL A 161 -9.76 -10.00 2.42
N ASN A 162 -11.00 -10.36 2.78
CA ASN A 162 -11.31 -11.70 3.32
C ASN A 162 -10.99 -12.83 2.33
N TYR A 163 -11.12 -12.59 1.02
CA TYR A 163 -10.73 -13.55 0.01
C TYR A 163 -9.20 -13.70 -0.07
N ARG A 164 -8.44 -12.60 -0.06
CA ARG A 164 -6.97 -12.63 -0.02
C ARG A 164 -6.42 -13.33 1.22
N VAL A 165 -6.97 -13.06 2.40
CA VAL A 165 -6.56 -13.72 3.65
C VAL A 165 -6.75 -15.24 3.57
N ARG A 166 -7.86 -15.71 2.99
CA ARG A 166 -8.12 -17.15 2.79
C ARG A 166 -7.15 -17.79 1.81
N GLN A 167 -6.80 -17.10 0.73
CA GLN A 167 -5.79 -17.60 -0.21
C GLN A 167 -4.41 -17.73 0.45
N LEU A 168 -3.98 -16.72 1.21
CA LEU A 168 -2.72 -16.76 1.95
C LEU A 168 -2.69 -17.92 2.97
N HIS A 169 -3.81 -18.19 3.65
CA HIS A 169 -3.93 -19.37 4.51
C HIS A 169 -3.86 -20.70 3.76
N SER A 170 -4.44 -20.80 2.56
CA SER A 170 -4.35 -22.02 1.74
C SER A 170 -2.90 -22.32 1.33
N LEU A 171 -2.14 -21.27 1.02
CA LEU A 171 -0.74 -21.39 0.65
C LEU A 171 0.14 -21.77 1.85
N THR A 172 -0.05 -21.15 3.02
CA THR A 172 0.72 -21.49 4.22
C THR A 172 0.44 -22.91 4.70
N VAL A 173 -0.81 -23.37 4.67
CA VAL A 173 -1.15 -24.77 4.97
C VAL A 173 -0.39 -25.69 4.02
N SER A 174 -0.47 -25.45 2.71
CA SER A 174 0.24 -26.27 1.71
C SER A 174 1.75 -26.33 1.95
N THR A 175 2.39 -25.20 2.28
CA THR A 175 3.82 -25.14 2.60
C THR A 175 4.17 -25.88 3.89
N VAL A 176 3.34 -25.81 4.94
CA VAL A 176 3.54 -26.57 6.19
C VAL A 176 3.42 -28.07 5.94
N TRP A 177 2.46 -28.50 5.11
CA TRP A 177 2.32 -29.91 4.71
C TRP A 177 3.53 -30.40 3.92
N ILE A 178 4.02 -29.63 2.95
CA ILE A 178 5.23 -29.96 2.18
C ILE A 178 6.44 -30.08 3.12
N ASN A 179 6.65 -29.10 4.00
CA ASN A 179 7.78 -29.11 4.93
C ASN A 179 7.70 -30.28 5.93
N THR A 180 6.51 -30.58 6.43
CA THR A 180 6.29 -31.72 7.34
C THR A 180 6.50 -33.05 6.60
N TRP A 181 6.06 -33.15 5.36
CA TRP A 181 6.25 -34.34 4.53
C TRP A 181 7.72 -34.59 4.21
N ILE A 182 8.48 -33.55 3.85
CA ILE A 182 9.94 -33.63 3.65
C ILE A 182 10.65 -34.12 4.92
N LEU A 183 10.27 -33.63 6.11
CA LEU A 183 10.87 -34.07 7.37
C LEU A 183 10.56 -35.54 7.68
N ILE A 184 9.31 -35.96 7.49
CA ILE A 184 8.88 -37.36 7.71
C ILE A 184 9.58 -38.28 6.72
N TRP A 185 9.65 -37.89 5.43
CA TRP A 185 10.32 -38.68 4.40
C TRP A 185 11.83 -38.74 4.60
N GLY A 186 12.45 -37.64 5.03
CA GLY A 186 13.85 -37.59 5.43
C GLY A 186 14.17 -38.46 6.65
N GLN A 187 13.26 -38.56 7.63
CA GLN A 187 13.39 -39.50 8.75
C GLN A 187 13.22 -40.95 8.29
N TYR A 188 12.23 -41.23 7.42
CA TYR A 188 12.02 -42.57 6.87
C TYR A 188 13.24 -43.08 6.09
N LEU A 189 13.86 -42.23 5.26
CA LEU A 189 15.11 -42.58 4.56
C LEU A 189 16.27 -42.85 5.54
N LYS A 190 16.39 -42.05 6.61
CA LYS A 190 17.40 -42.29 7.65
C LYS A 190 17.18 -43.62 8.36
N THR A 191 15.95 -43.98 8.70
CA THR A 191 15.63 -45.24 9.40
C THR A 191 15.84 -46.47 8.52
N GLN A 192 15.53 -46.40 7.22
CA GLN A 192 15.82 -47.46 6.25
C GLN A 192 17.33 -47.73 6.13
N MET A 193 18.19 -46.70 6.22
CA MET A 193 19.64 -46.87 6.22
C MET A 193 20.17 -47.54 7.51
N THR A 194 19.59 -47.27 8.68
CA THR A 194 20.06 -47.85 9.96
C THR A 194 19.67 -49.32 10.14
N ILE A 195 18.60 -49.78 9.50
CA ILE A 195 18.14 -51.19 9.57
C ILE A 195 18.94 -52.08 8.59
N GLY A 196 19.62 -51.47 7.61
CA GLY A 196 20.54 -52.15 6.70
C GLY A 196 21.94 -52.34 7.28
N ASN A 197 22.09 -53.00 8.44
CA ASN A 197 23.40 -53.50 8.86
C ASN A 197 23.67 -54.88 8.26
N GLY A 198 24.34 -54.82 7.11
CA GLY A 198 24.96 -55.94 6.40
C GLY A 198 25.79 -55.35 5.27
N ASP A 199 26.87 -54.67 5.63
CA ASP A 199 27.98 -54.18 4.81
C ASP A 199 27.64 -53.42 3.51
N PHE A 200 27.57 -52.09 3.59
CA PHE A 200 27.97 -51.24 2.47
C PHE A 200 28.66 -49.96 2.97
N TYR A 201 29.97 -49.91 2.72
CA TYR A 201 30.76 -48.68 2.78
C TYR A 201 30.26 -47.71 1.70
N PHE A 202 29.86 -46.49 2.08
CA PHE A 202 30.02 -45.35 1.18
C PHE A 202 30.61 -44.14 1.90
N GLN A 203 31.61 -43.62 1.23
CA GLN A 203 32.63 -42.69 1.67
C GLN A 203 32.01 -41.32 1.96
N THR A 204 32.17 -40.85 3.18
CA THR A 204 31.80 -39.49 3.58
C THR A 204 32.71 -38.50 2.86
N ASN A 205 32.27 -37.94 1.75
CA ASN A 205 32.75 -36.63 1.28
C ASN A 205 31.69 -36.00 0.37
N ARG A 206 31.17 -34.86 0.84
CA ARG A 206 30.14 -33.99 0.23
C ARG A 206 28.69 -34.44 0.37
N CYS A 207 28.06 -34.11 1.50
CA CYS A 207 26.60 -34.09 1.59
C CYS A 207 26.06 -32.99 2.53
N TRP A 208 26.71 -31.82 2.53
CA TRP A 208 26.18 -30.60 3.15
C TRP A 208 25.74 -29.53 2.13
N ASP A 209 25.73 -29.83 0.82
CA ASP A 209 25.33 -28.88 -0.23
C ASP A 209 23.95 -29.15 -0.84
N CYS A 210 23.15 -30.06 -0.27
CA CYS A 210 21.81 -30.36 -0.83
C CYS A 210 20.69 -29.42 -0.32
N VAL A 211 21.00 -28.48 0.58
CA VAL A 211 20.03 -27.45 1.01
C VAL A 211 20.02 -26.24 0.06
N SER A 212 21.00 -26.11 -0.84
CA SER A 212 21.05 -25.00 -1.81
C SER A 212 20.22 -25.20 -3.08
N TRP A 213 19.68 -26.41 -3.32
CA TRP A 213 18.92 -26.69 -4.55
C TRP A 213 17.39 -26.59 -4.43
N ILE A 214 16.84 -26.40 -3.22
CA ILE A 214 15.39 -26.24 -3.03
C ILE A 214 14.93 -24.77 -3.18
N VAL A 215 15.84 -23.81 -3.34
CA VAL A 215 15.50 -22.37 -3.40
C VAL A 215 15.53 -21.79 -4.83
N VAL A 216 15.84 -22.56 -5.87
CA VAL A 216 16.00 -22.01 -7.25
C VAL A 216 14.88 -22.43 -8.21
N GLU A 217 13.71 -22.82 -7.71
CA GLU A 217 12.59 -23.21 -8.61
C GLU A 217 11.23 -22.63 -8.17
N SER A 218 11.24 -21.37 -7.76
CA SER A 218 10.03 -20.57 -7.53
C SER A 218 9.88 -19.36 -8.47
N ASP A 219 10.88 -19.05 -9.30
CA ASP A 219 10.89 -17.84 -10.16
C ASP A 219 10.55 -18.16 -11.63
N ASN A 220 9.47 -18.89 -11.91
CA ASN A 220 8.99 -19.00 -13.30
C ASN A 220 7.49 -19.34 -13.45
N LEU A 221 6.64 -18.58 -12.77
CA LEU A 221 5.19 -18.62 -13.06
C LEU A 221 4.54 -17.25 -12.96
N TYR A 222 5.03 -16.31 -13.76
CA TYR A 222 4.25 -15.17 -14.25
C TYR A 222 4.71 -14.80 -15.67
N VAL A 223 4.08 -15.42 -16.67
CA VAL A 223 3.76 -14.82 -17.97
C VAL A 223 2.29 -15.10 -18.24
#